data_AF-A0A392W5P4-F1
#
_entry.id   AF-A0A392W5P4-F1
#
_cell.length_a   1.000
_cell.length_b   1.000
_cell.length_c   1.000
_cell.angle_alpha   90.00
_cell.angle_beta   90.00
_cell.angle_gamma   90.00
#
_symmetry.space_group_name_H-M   'P 1'
#
loop_
_entity.id
_entity.type
_entity.pdbx_description
1 polymer ?
#
loop_
_entity_poly.entity_id
_entity_poly.type
_entity_poly.pdbx_seq_one_letter_code
_entity_poly.pdbx_strand_id
1 'polypeptide(L)' 'MEKVNFLGHVISKEGITVDPAKIDTVLSWKQPQTVTDVRSFVGLA' A
#
# COMPACT_ATOMS: atom_id res chain seq x y z
N MET A 1 16.59 -7.82 -15.73
CA MET A 1 16.16 -6.41 -15.53
C MET A 1 16.03 -6.19 -14.04
N GLU A 2 16.65 -5.14 -13.50
CA GLU A 2 16.60 -4.84 -12.07
C GLU A 2 15.24 -4.24 -11.72
N LYS A 3 14.61 -4.78 -10.66
CA LYS A 3 13.43 -4.21 -10.00
C LYS A 3 13.89 -3.74 -8.63
N VAL A 4 13.48 -2.54 -8.22
CA VAL A 4 13.87 -1.96 -6.92
C VAL A 4 12.64 -1.61 -6.12
N ASN A 5 12.63 -2.01 -4.85
CA ASN A 5 11.60 -1.61 -3.90
C ASN A 5 12.00 -0.27 -3.28
N PHE A 6 11.14 0.74 -3.40
CA PHE A 6 11.38 2.08 -2.87
C PHE A 6 10.07 2.71 -2.41
N LEU A 7 10.00 3.13 -1.14
CA LEU A 7 8.83 3.78 -0.51
C LEU A 7 7.50 3.05 -0.73
N GLY A 8 7.50 1.71 -0.75
CA GLY A 8 6.28 0.91 -0.98
C GLY A 8 5.87 0.78 -2.45
N HIS A 9 6.77 1.12 -3.38
CA HIS A 9 6.61 0.93 -4.81
C HIS A 9 7.71 0.02 -5.36
N VAL A 10 7.38 -0.73 -6.41
CA VAL A 10 8.32 -1.46 -7.23
C VAL A 10 8.58 -0.65 -8.49
N ILE A 11 9.83 -0.24 -8.68
CA ILE A 11 10.28 0.53 -9.84
C ILE A 11 10.95 -0.44 -10.83
N SER A 12 10.48 -0.44 -12.07
CA SER A 12 11.06 -1.25 -13.16
C SER A 12 11.09 -0.48 -14.48
N LYS A 13 11.62 -1.10 -15.54
CA LYS A 13 11.66 -0.50 -16.89
C LYS A 13 10.26 -0.33 -17.49
N GLU A 14 9.30 -1.12 -17.03
CA GLU A 14 7.91 -1.12 -17.47
C GLU A 14 7.06 -0.06 -16.75
N GLY A 15 7.60 0.55 -15.68
CA GLY A 15 6.95 1.63 -14.94
C GLY A 15 7.07 1.47 -13.42
N ILE A 16 6.16 2.15 -12.71
CA ILE A 16 6.05 2.11 -11.25
C ILE A 16 4.79 1.34 -10.91
N THR A 17 4.93 0.27 -10.11
CA THR A 17 3.79 -0.44 -9.54
C THR A 17 3.79 -0.30 -8.03
N VAL A 18 2.63 -0.34 -7.40
CA VAL A 18 2.55 -0.44 -5.94
C VAL A 18 3.09 -1.81 -5.52
N ASP A 19 3.84 -1.85 -4.42
CA ASP A 19 4.28 -3.12 -3.83
C ASP A 19 3.06 -3.98 -3.50
N PRO A 20 2.97 -5.22 -4.03
CA PRO A 20 1.89 -6.15 -3.68
C PRO A 20 1.66 -6.29 -2.17
N ALA A 21 2.71 -6.20 -1.35
CA ALA A 21 2.60 -6.25 0.10
C ALA A 21 1.77 -5.09 0.69
N LYS A 22 1.84 -3.88 0.10
CA LYS A 22 1.00 -2.74 0.49
C LYS A 22 -0.46 -2.99 0.12
N ILE A 23 -0.72 -3.64 -1.02
CA ILE A 23 -2.07 -4.00 -1.47
C ILE A 23 -2.70 -5.02 -0.51
N ASP A 24 -1.96 -6.09 -0.17
CA ASP A 24 -2.45 -7.14 0.74
C ASP A 24 -2.78 -6.59 2.13
N THR A 25 -2.02 -5.61 2.62
CA THR A 25 -2.28 -4.94 3.89
C THR A 25 -3.60 -4.17 3.87
N VAL A 26 -3.92 -3.49 2.77
CA VAL A 26 -5.20 -2.78 2.60
C VAL A 26 -6.36 -3.76 2.47
N LEU A 27 -6.17 -4.87 1.72
CA LEU A 27 -7.20 -5.89 1.52
C LEU A 27 -7.52 -6.70 2.78
N SER A 28 -6.53 -6.93 3.64
CA SER A 28 -6.69 -7.66 4.91
C SER A 28 -7.21 -6.77 6.04
N TRP A 29 -7.38 -5.47 5.81
CA TRP A 29 -7.85 -4.54 6.82
C TRP A 29 -9.31 -4.83 7.19
N LYS A 30 -9.59 -4.99 8.48
CA LYS A 30 -10.96 -5.17 8.97
C LYS A 30 -11.76 -3.90 8.79
N GLN A 31 -13.06 -4.02 8.49
CA GLN A 31 -13.93 -2.86 8.34
C GLN A 31 -13.83 -1.93 9.58
N PRO A 32 -13.40 -0.67 9.40
CA PRO A 32 -13.24 0.26 10.50
C PRO A 32 -14.58 0.51 11.20
N GLN A 33 -14.56 0.58 12.53
CA GLN A 33 -15.79 0.74 13.34
C GLN A 33 -15.88 2.13 13.97
N THR A 34 -14.78 2.87 13.99
CA THR A 34 -14.72 4.21 14.60
C THR A 34 -14.19 5.25 13.63
N VAL A 35 -14.48 6.52 13.92
CA VAL A 35 -13.92 7.67 13.18
C VAL A 35 -12.39 7.68 13.24
N THR A 36 -11.81 7.24 14.36
CA THR A 36 -10.36 7.12 14.50
C THR A 36 -9.79 6.07 13.54
N ASP A 37 -10.42 4.90 13.44
CA ASP A 37 -9.98 3.84 12.52
C ASP A 37 -10.04 4.30 11.05
N VAL A 38 -11.10 5.03 10.69
CA VAL A 38 -11.24 5.60 9.35
C VAL A 38 -10.13 6.61 9.05
N ARG A 39 -9.81 7.50 10.00
CA ARG A 39 -8.71 8.47 9.85
C ARG A 39 -7.36 7.77 9.71
N SER A 40 -7.10 6.75 10.52
CA SER A 40 -5.89 5.93 10.43
C SER A 40 -5.78 5.24 9.07
N PHE A 41 -6.88 4.67 8.56
CA PHE A 41 -6.91 4.00 7.26
C PHE A 41 -6.59 4.98 6.11
N VAL A 42 -7.25 6.14 6.08
CA VAL A 42 -7.03 7.16 5.04
C VAL A 42 -5.62 7.77 5.14
N GLY A 43 -5.04 7.83 6.35
CA GLY A 43 -3.70 8.37 6.59
C GLY A 43 -2.53 7.44 6.24
N LEU A 44 -2.78 6.19 5.79
CA LEU A 44 -1.74 5.23 5.37
C LEU A 44 -1.18 5.51 3.96
N ALA A 45 -1.69 6.54 3.27
CA ALA A 45 -1.27 6.92 1.93
C ALA A 45 0.18 7.40 1.89
#